data_AF-A0A0L6T872-F1
#
_entry.id   AF-A0A0L6T872-F1
#
_cell.length_a   1.000
_cell.length_b   1.000
_cell.length_c   1.000
_cell.angle_alpha   90.00
_cell.angle_beta   90.00
_cell.angle_gamma   90.00
#
_symmetry.space_group_name_H-M   'P 1'
#
loop_
_entity.id
_entity.type
_entity.pdbx_description
1 polymer ?
#
loop_
_entity_poly.entity_id
_entity_poly.type
_entity_poly.pdbx_seq_one_letter_code
_entity_poly.pdbx_strand_id
1 'polypeptide(L)'
;MGIVRFFKRLAFPGTLLVAQSSEGTASGLGPTDWSVLRAPLTDADRVLLSETHVWLRSVPRAFHPRQFCLQFPRAANRLAKAWHDPVQVDRLLTDLLSDHRGDRTGFPPRIVDELKLLRQYHEHPREAWQYVLTVAKRAQPTRTGTTA
;
A
#
# COMPACT_ATOMS: atom_id res chain seq x y z
N MET A 1 -6.91 0.16 -32.50
CA MET A 1 -6.00 -0.79 -33.16
C MET A 1 -4.64 -0.70 -32.47
N GLY A 2 -4.09 -1.83 -32.02
CA GLY A 2 -2.71 -2.01 -31.50
C GLY A 2 -2.52 -1.64 -30.02
N ILE A 3 -2.64 -2.57 -29.05
CA ILE A 3 -1.60 -3.51 -28.56
C ILE A 3 -0.34 -2.81 -28.06
N VAL A 4 -0.13 -2.86 -26.74
CA VAL A 4 1.15 -3.31 -26.18
C VAL A 4 0.86 -4.19 -24.97
N ARG A 5 1.13 -5.49 -25.12
CA ARG A 5 1.22 -6.48 -24.05
C ARG A 5 2.68 -6.52 -23.52
N PHE A 6 2.84 -7.18 -22.38
CA PHE A 6 4.08 -7.74 -21.80
C PHE A 6 4.97 -6.78 -21.02
N PHE A 7 5.18 -7.08 -19.73
CA PHE A 7 6.44 -7.70 -19.31
C PHE A 7 6.15 -8.80 -18.27
N LYS A 8 6.46 -10.01 -18.69
CA LYS A 8 6.46 -11.25 -17.91
C LYS A 8 7.91 -11.47 -17.45
N ARG A 9 8.06 -12.12 -16.29
CA ARG A 9 9.23 -12.96 -15.89
C ARG A 9 10.34 -12.26 -15.08
N LEU A 10 10.31 -12.49 -13.77
CA LEU A 10 11.47 -13.07 -13.07
C LEU A 10 10.99 -14.25 -12.22
N ALA A 11 11.60 -15.39 -12.47
CA ALA A 11 11.42 -16.65 -11.76
C ALA A 11 12.37 -16.69 -10.56
N PHE A 12 11.96 -17.33 -9.47
CA PHE A 12 12.89 -17.81 -8.45
C PHE A 12 12.88 -19.34 -8.43
N PRO A 13 14.05 -20.00 -8.57
CA PRO A 13 14.18 -21.44 -8.46
C PRO A 13 14.43 -21.88 -7.01
N GLY A 14 13.91 -23.06 -6.67
CA GLY A 14 14.57 -24.10 -5.86
C GLY A 14 14.87 -23.80 -4.38
N THR A 15 14.22 -24.53 -3.46
CA THR A 15 14.69 -25.85 -2.98
C THR A 15 14.17 -26.14 -1.56
N LEU A 16 13.66 -27.35 -1.42
CA LEU A 16 13.17 -28.05 -0.22
C LEU A 16 14.25 -28.24 0.87
N LEU A 17 13.84 -28.21 2.15
CA LEU A 17 14.29 -29.20 3.12
C LEU A 17 13.23 -29.46 4.20
N VAL A 18 12.92 -30.74 4.38
CA VAL A 18 12.03 -31.37 5.35
C VAL A 18 12.59 -31.29 6.78
N ALA A 19 11.73 -31.10 7.77
CA ALA A 19 11.88 -31.74 9.09
C ALA A 19 10.50 -31.93 9.73
N GLN A 20 10.19 -33.17 10.12
CA GLN A 20 8.96 -33.57 10.78
C GLN A 20 9.04 -33.43 12.31
N SER A 21 7.86 -33.30 12.91
CA SER A 21 7.44 -33.77 14.24
C SER A 21 8.03 -33.12 15.50
N SER A 22 7.14 -32.45 16.24
CA SER A 22 6.87 -32.81 17.64
C SER A 22 5.53 -32.20 18.07
N GLU A 23 4.56 -33.07 18.37
CA GLU A 23 3.43 -32.71 19.22
C GLU A 23 3.97 -32.34 20.61
N GLY A 24 3.67 -31.11 21.04
CA GLY A 24 4.12 -30.57 22.31
C GLY A 24 3.09 -29.60 22.84
N THR A 25 2.11 -30.16 23.56
CA THR A 25 1.36 -29.55 24.66
C THR A 25 1.11 -28.04 24.59
N ALA A 26 -0.14 -27.70 24.26
CA ALA A 26 -0.74 -26.41 24.55
C ALA A 26 -0.65 -26.08 26.06
N SER A 27 0.13 -25.06 26.42
CA SER A 27 -0.15 -24.07 27.48
C SER A 27 1.14 -23.35 27.86
N GLY A 28 1.24 -22.07 27.49
CA GLY A 28 2.38 -21.23 27.88
C GLY A 28 2.73 -20.11 26.91
N LEU A 29 1.74 -19.45 26.29
CA LEU A 29 2.02 -18.18 25.61
C LEU A 29 1.73 -17.05 26.60
N GLY A 30 2.74 -16.69 27.39
CA GLY A 30 2.83 -15.31 27.91
C GLY A 30 2.71 -14.32 26.74
N PRO A 31 2.38 -13.04 27.01
CA PRO A 31 2.09 -12.06 25.97
C PRO A 31 3.19 -12.12 24.90
N THR A 32 2.83 -12.55 23.69
CA THR A 32 3.77 -12.69 22.57
C THR A 32 4.41 -11.34 22.37
N ASP A 33 5.70 -11.23 22.66
CA ASP A 33 6.43 -10.00 22.42
C ASP A 33 6.67 -9.87 20.91
N TRP A 34 5.66 -9.31 20.24
CA TRP A 34 5.69 -8.98 18.82
C TRP A 34 6.81 -7.98 18.48
N SER A 35 7.53 -7.42 19.47
CA SER A 35 8.71 -6.61 19.23
C SER A 35 9.92 -7.43 18.78
N VAL A 36 10.06 -8.66 19.26
CA VAL A 36 11.19 -9.56 18.96
C VAL A 36 11.10 -10.11 17.53
N LEU A 37 9.88 -10.25 17.00
CA LEU A 37 9.65 -10.69 15.61
C LEU A 37 9.74 -9.54 14.58
N ARG A 38 9.92 -8.29 15.02
CA ARG A 38 10.08 -7.16 14.09
C ARG A 38 11.52 -7.14 13.59
N ALA A 39 11.69 -7.42 12.29
CA ALA A 39 12.97 -7.16 11.63
C ALA A 39 13.43 -5.72 11.91
N PRO A 40 14.71 -5.51 12.24
CA PRO A 40 15.24 -4.19 12.57
C PRO A 40 15.01 -3.22 11.41
N LEU A 41 14.70 -1.96 11.74
CA LEU A 41 14.51 -0.92 10.73
C LEU A 41 15.85 -0.67 10.04
N THR A 42 15.94 -0.99 8.76
CA THR A 42 17.13 -0.74 7.95
C THR A 42 17.13 0.69 7.43
N ASP A 43 18.27 1.19 6.95
CA ASP A 43 18.33 2.51 6.33
C ASP A 43 17.44 2.58 5.07
N ALA A 44 17.36 1.48 4.33
CA ALA A 44 16.45 1.31 3.19
C ALA A 44 14.96 1.45 3.55
N ASP A 45 14.57 1.25 4.81
CA ASP A 45 13.19 1.46 5.28
C ASP A 45 12.86 2.94 5.53
N ARG A 46 13.88 3.82 5.58
CA ARG A 46 13.73 5.26 5.85
C ARG A 46 13.65 6.11 4.59
N VAL A 47 14.00 5.54 3.44
CA VAL A 47 14.06 6.24 2.15
C VAL A 47 13.20 5.52 1.10
N LEU A 48 12.74 6.27 0.10
CA LEU A 48 12.08 5.67 -1.06
C LEU A 48 13.12 5.00 -1.95
N LEU A 49 12.87 3.75 -2.33
CA LEU A 49 13.77 3.02 -3.21
C LEU A 49 13.62 3.47 -4.67
N SER A 50 14.62 3.18 -5.50
CA SER A 50 14.58 3.48 -6.93
C SER A 50 13.37 2.84 -7.62
N GLU A 51 13.01 1.61 -7.24
CA GLU A 51 11.82 0.92 -7.73
C GLU A 51 10.52 1.68 -7.41
N THR A 52 10.45 2.31 -6.24
CA THR A 52 9.30 3.11 -5.81
C THR A 52 9.16 4.38 -6.64
N HIS A 53 10.27 5.00 -7.02
CA HIS A 53 10.25 6.13 -7.96
C HIS A 53 9.81 5.70 -9.36
N VAL A 54 10.24 4.52 -9.83
CA VAL A 54 9.76 3.95 -11.10
C VAL A 54 8.26 3.70 -11.05
N TRP A 55 7.78 3.10 -9.97
CA TRP A 55 6.34 2.89 -9.73
C TRP A 55 5.57 4.22 -9.75
N LEU A 56 6.03 5.25 -9.04
CA LEU A 56 5.39 6.57 -9.07
C LEU A 56 5.30 7.14 -10.50
N ARG A 57 6.26 6.88 -11.37
CA ARG A 57 6.19 7.29 -12.79
C ARG A 57 5.16 6.50 -13.60
N SER A 58 4.83 5.28 -13.19
CA SER A 58 3.79 4.46 -13.84
C SER A 58 2.37 4.88 -13.44
N VAL A 59 2.21 5.47 -12.26
CA VAL A 59 0.91 5.95 -11.76
C VAL A 59 0.70 7.40 -12.23
N PRO A 60 -0.50 7.78 -12.74
CA PRO A 60 -0.76 9.16 -13.12
C PRO A 60 -0.65 10.10 -11.90
N ARG A 61 -0.14 11.32 -12.13
CA ARG A 61 0.16 12.30 -11.07
C ARG A 61 -1.02 12.61 -10.13
N ALA A 62 -2.25 12.53 -10.64
CA ALA A 62 -3.47 12.77 -9.86
C ALA A 62 -3.65 11.74 -8.72
N PHE A 63 -3.09 10.54 -8.86
CA PHE A 63 -3.21 9.43 -7.90
C PHE A 63 -1.93 9.22 -7.08
N HIS A 64 -0.95 10.13 -7.17
CA HIS A 64 0.30 10.01 -6.42
C HIS A 64 0.07 10.13 -4.90
N PRO A 65 0.42 9.10 -4.10
CA PRO A 65 0.21 9.10 -2.66
C PRO A 65 1.36 9.83 -1.96
N ARG A 66 1.39 11.17 -2.09
CA ARG A 66 2.55 12.00 -1.71
C ARG A 66 2.82 11.99 -0.21
N GLN A 67 1.79 12.14 0.62
CA GLN A 67 1.97 12.14 2.08
C GLN A 67 2.30 10.75 2.59
N PHE A 68 1.70 9.72 2.00
CA PHE A 68 2.03 8.34 2.32
C PHE A 68 3.51 8.02 2.02
N CYS A 69 4.02 8.38 0.85
CA CYS A 69 5.43 8.17 0.49
C CYS A 69 6.39 8.95 1.40
N LEU A 70 6.02 10.16 1.83
CA LEU A 70 6.84 10.99 2.70
C LEU A 70 6.89 10.45 4.14
N GLN A 71 5.76 10.06 4.70
CA GLN A 71 5.65 9.66 6.11
C GLN A 71 5.90 8.17 6.34
N PHE A 72 5.61 7.33 5.35
CA PHE A 72 5.69 5.88 5.45
C PHE A 72 6.48 5.25 4.28
N PRO A 73 7.77 5.62 4.09
CA PRO A 73 8.59 5.16 2.98
C PRO A 73 8.68 3.63 2.91
N ARG A 74 8.85 2.94 4.04
CA ARG A 74 8.82 1.47 4.12
C ARG A 74 7.53 0.85 3.53
N ALA A 75 6.37 1.42 3.88
CA ALA A 75 5.09 0.90 3.40
C ALA A 75 4.91 1.20 1.90
N ALA A 76 5.35 2.38 1.46
CA ALA A 76 5.38 2.75 0.04
C ALA A 76 6.30 1.83 -0.78
N ASN A 77 7.48 1.48 -0.26
CA ASN A 77 8.40 0.54 -0.91
C ASN A 77 7.77 -0.85 -1.07
N ARG A 78 7.11 -1.35 -0.03
CA ARG A 78 6.37 -2.64 -0.08
C ARG A 78 5.23 -2.60 -1.10
N LEU A 79 4.46 -1.52 -1.13
CA LEU A 79 3.36 -1.35 -2.06
C LEU A 79 3.85 -1.29 -3.51
N ALA A 80 4.92 -0.55 -3.78
CA ALA A 80 5.54 -0.49 -5.09
C ALA A 80 5.99 -1.87 -5.60
N LYS A 81 6.61 -2.67 -4.72
CA LYS A 81 7.04 -4.04 -5.05
C LYS A 81 5.86 -4.97 -5.36
N ALA A 82 4.76 -4.83 -4.63
CA ALA A 82 3.56 -5.64 -4.84
C ALA A 82 2.74 -5.18 -6.06
N TRP A 83 2.94 -3.94 -6.56
CA TRP A 83 2.03 -3.23 -7.46
C TRP A 83 1.55 -4.02 -8.69
N HIS A 84 2.40 -4.88 -9.24
CA HIS A 84 2.11 -5.67 -10.44
C HIS A 84 1.28 -6.93 -10.18
N ASP A 85 1.15 -7.36 -8.93
CA ASP A 85 0.32 -8.49 -8.54
C ASP A 85 -0.99 -7.96 -7.92
N PRO A 86 -2.12 -8.09 -8.63
CA PRO A 86 -3.35 -7.47 -8.18
C PRO A 86 -3.88 -8.05 -6.87
N VAL A 87 -3.63 -9.34 -6.62
CA VAL A 87 -4.05 -10.00 -5.39
C VAL A 87 -3.21 -9.51 -4.21
N GLN A 88 -1.90 -9.35 -4.41
CA GLN A 88 -1.03 -8.83 -3.36
C GLN A 88 -1.29 -7.35 -3.05
N VAL A 89 -1.58 -6.53 -4.07
CA VAL A 89 -1.92 -5.12 -3.87
C VAL A 89 -3.22 -4.96 -3.11
N ASP A 90 -4.29 -5.66 -3.50
CA ASP A 90 -5.58 -5.55 -2.84
C ASP A 90 -5.51 -5.99 -1.38
N ARG A 91 -4.81 -7.10 -1.10
CA ARG A 91 -4.55 -7.55 0.28
C ARG A 91 -3.75 -6.51 1.06
N LEU A 92 -2.66 -6.00 0.49
CA LEU A 92 -1.81 -5.03 1.19
C LEU A 92 -2.52 -3.69 1.43
N LEU A 93 -3.32 -3.21 0.48
CA LEU A 93 -4.15 -2.01 0.65
C LEU A 93 -5.27 -2.23 1.67
N THR A 94 -5.89 -3.41 1.67
CA THR A 94 -6.87 -3.79 2.69
C THR A 94 -6.22 -3.80 4.06
N ASP A 95 -5.05 -4.44 4.22
CA ASP A 95 -4.31 -4.47 5.49
C ASP A 95 -3.86 -3.08 5.96
N LEU A 96 -3.53 -2.17 5.03
CA LEU A 96 -3.17 -0.79 5.34
C LEU A 96 -4.38 0.05 5.75
N LEU A 97 -5.54 -0.19 5.13
CA LEU A 97 -6.78 0.55 5.40
C LEU A 97 -7.57 -0.01 6.59
N SER A 98 -7.36 -1.28 6.92
CA SER A 98 -8.04 -1.95 8.03
C SER A 98 -7.39 -1.60 9.37
N ASP A 99 -8.15 -0.87 10.19
CA ASP A 99 -7.77 -0.42 11.53
C ASP A 99 -7.88 -1.53 12.60
N HIS A 100 -7.46 -2.76 12.28
CA HIS A 100 -7.59 -3.91 13.20
C HIS A 100 -6.56 -3.93 14.33
N ARG A 101 -5.79 -2.85 14.51
CA ARG A 101 -4.76 -2.78 15.55
C ARG A 101 -5.29 -1.91 16.67
N GLY A 102 -6.15 -2.48 17.52
CA GLY A 102 -6.96 -1.81 18.55
C GLY A 102 -6.27 -0.88 19.57
N ASP A 103 -4.95 -0.64 19.44
CA ASP A 103 -4.17 0.34 20.23
C ASP A 103 -3.33 1.30 19.36
N ARG A 104 -3.46 1.28 18.03
CA ARG A 104 -2.72 2.19 17.15
C ARG A 104 -3.64 3.29 16.65
N THR A 105 -3.16 4.53 16.73
CA THR A 105 -3.69 5.64 15.95
C THR A 105 -3.53 5.24 14.48
N GLY A 106 -4.63 4.92 13.79
CA GLY A 106 -4.61 4.58 12.37
C GLY A 106 -3.97 5.67 11.51
N PHE A 107 -4.04 5.53 10.18
CA PHE A 107 -3.46 6.56 9.32
C PHE A 107 -4.19 7.90 9.44
N PRO A 108 -3.47 9.04 9.32
CA PRO A 108 -4.10 10.34 9.18
C PRO A 108 -5.14 10.33 8.05
N PRO A 109 -6.26 11.06 8.17
CA PRO A 109 -7.34 11.04 7.17
C PRO A 109 -6.86 11.28 5.74
N ARG A 110 -5.91 12.20 5.56
CA ARG A 110 -5.30 12.51 4.27
C ARG A 110 -4.58 11.31 3.63
N ILE A 111 -3.92 10.48 4.42
CA ILE A 111 -3.22 9.30 3.94
C ILE A 111 -4.21 8.18 3.62
N VAL A 112 -5.27 8.05 4.41
CA VAL A 112 -6.38 7.15 4.10
C VAL A 112 -7.02 7.49 2.75
N ASP A 113 -7.25 8.77 2.48
CA ASP A 113 -7.80 9.24 1.20
C ASP A 113 -6.86 8.96 0.02
N GLU A 114 -5.54 9.20 0.19
CA GLU A 114 -4.53 8.85 -0.81
C GLU A 114 -4.52 7.34 -1.11
N LEU A 115 -4.62 6.48 -0.09
CA LEU A 115 -4.64 5.03 -0.24
C LEU A 115 -5.94 4.52 -0.90
N LYS A 116 -7.09 5.11 -0.57
CA LYS A 116 -8.39 4.79 -1.22
C LYS A 116 -8.38 5.16 -2.70
N LEU A 117 -7.87 6.35 -3.00
CA LEU A 117 -7.71 6.84 -4.37
C LEU A 117 -6.82 5.90 -5.21
N LEU A 118 -5.73 5.44 -4.60
CA LEU A 118 -4.80 4.51 -5.22
C LEU A 118 -5.43 3.12 -5.44
N ARG A 119 -6.21 2.60 -4.48
CA ARG A 119 -6.97 1.35 -4.62
C ARG A 119 -7.92 1.39 -5.80
N GLN A 120 -8.70 2.47 -5.90
CA GLN A 120 -9.66 2.61 -7.00
C GLN A 120 -8.99 2.74 -8.37
N TYR A 121 -7.83 3.41 -8.44
CA TYR A 121 -7.03 3.44 -9.64
C TYR A 121 -6.55 2.04 -10.06
N HIS A 122 -6.15 1.22 -9.08
CA HIS A 122 -5.68 -0.13 -9.33
C HIS A 122 -6.81 -1.08 -9.78
N GLU A 123 -7.99 -0.98 -9.17
CA GLU A 123 -9.17 -1.78 -9.53
C GLU A 123 -9.78 -1.36 -10.88
N HIS A 124 -9.86 -0.06 -11.14
CA HIS A 124 -10.55 0.49 -12.31
C HIS A 124 -9.67 1.49 -13.09
N PRO A 125 -8.53 1.07 -13.66
CA PRO A 125 -7.55 1.99 -14.27
C PRO A 125 -8.12 2.82 -15.43
N ARG A 126 -9.18 2.34 -16.10
CA ARG A 126 -9.86 3.05 -17.20
C ARG A 126 -10.86 4.10 -16.70
N GLU A 127 -11.49 3.88 -15.56
CA GLU A 127 -12.61 4.68 -15.04
C GLU A 127 -12.21 5.59 -13.87
N ALA A 128 -11.04 5.36 -13.27
CA ALA A 128 -10.54 6.07 -12.09
C ALA A 128 -10.50 7.60 -12.23
N TRP A 129 -10.45 8.13 -13.46
CA TRP A 129 -10.57 9.57 -13.72
C TRP A 129 -11.90 10.16 -13.24
N GLN A 130 -12.99 9.38 -13.23
CA GLN A 130 -14.27 9.82 -12.71
C GLN A 130 -14.24 10.04 -11.18
N TYR A 131 -13.44 9.25 -10.45
CA TYR A 131 -13.33 9.38 -9.01
C TYR A 131 -12.51 10.57 -8.56
N VAL A 132 -11.43 10.90 -9.27
CA VAL A 132 -10.69 12.15 -9.02
C VAL A 132 -11.63 13.34 -9.12
N LEU A 133 -12.55 13.33 -10.10
CA LEU A 133 -13.55 14.37 -10.27
C LEU A 133 -14.60 14.38 -9.14
N THR A 134 -15.00 13.23 -8.59
CA THR A 134 -15.97 13.19 -7.47
C THR A 134 -15.35 13.58 -6.14
N VAL A 135 -14.12 13.17 -5.85
CA VAL A 135 -13.38 13.62 -4.65
C VAL A 135 -13.06 15.11 -4.75
N ALA A 136 -12.61 15.60 -5.89
CA ALA A 136 -12.37 17.03 -6.11
C ALA A 136 -13.65 17.87 -5.94
N LYS A 137 -14.81 17.37 -6.39
CA LYS A 137 -16.11 18.01 -6.18
C LYS A 137 -16.51 18.10 -4.70
N ARG A 138 -16.13 17.13 -3.87
CA ARG A 138 -16.37 17.17 -2.41
C ARG A 138 -15.44 18.13 -1.67
N ALA A 139 -14.25 18.36 -2.21
CA ALA A 139 -13.24 19.25 -1.62
C ALA A 139 -13.44 20.73 -1.96
N GLN A 140 -14.44 21.11 -2.76
CA GLN A 140 -14.80 22.50 -2.96
C GLN A 140 -15.56 23.01 -1.72
N PRO A 141 -14.94 23.86 -0.86
CA PRO A 141 -15.72 24.58 0.14
C PRO A 141 -16.76 25.40 -0.61
N THR A 142 -17.99 25.40 -0.10
CA THR A 142 -19.04 26.31 -0.55
C THR A 142 -18.42 27.71 -0.66
N ARG A 143 -18.39 28.23 -1.88
CA ARG A 143 -18.00 29.63 -2.14
C ARG A 143 -19.12 30.45 -1.49
N THR A 144 -19.01 30.73 -0.19
CA THR A 144 -19.87 31.68 0.48
C THR A 144 -19.58 33.02 -0.17
N GLY A 145 -20.48 33.42 -1.06
CA GLY A 145 -20.49 34.75 -1.63
C GLY A 145 -20.57 35.74 -0.48
N THR A 146 -19.47 36.46 -0.23
CA THR A 146 -19.56 37.75 0.43
C THR A 146 -19.85 38.75 -0.67
N THR A 147 -21.14 39.03 -0.82
CA THR A 147 -21.65 40.19 -1.53
C THR A 147 -21.34 41.42 -0.67
N ALA A 148 -20.62 42.39 -1.23
CA ALA A 148 -20.66 43.78 -0.84
C ALA A 148 -20.30 44.63 -2.08
#